data_AF-A0A7C1YAC3-F1
#
_entry.id   AF-A0A7C1YAC3-F1
#
_cell.length_a   1.000
_cell.length_b   1.000
_cell.length_c   1.000
_cell.angle_alpha   90.00
_cell.angle_beta   90.00
_cell.angle_gamma   90.00
#
_symmetry.space_group_name_H-M   'P 1'
#
loop_
_entity.id
_entity.type
_entity.pdbx_description
1 polymer ?
#
loop_
_entity_poly.entity_id
_entity_poly.type
_entity_poly.pdbx_seq_one_letter_code
_entity_poly.pdbx_strand_id
1 'polypeptide(L)'
;MHRRLTPYTPNAGAKPPALVGRDEELDSFGILLDRLRAVRTEQSMIITGPRGVGKTVLLNEFRDRAVDRNWVVIEIEILKHD
;
A
#
# COMPACT_ATOMS: atom_id res chain seq x y z
N MET A 1 7.50 20.69 -14.03
CA MET A 1 7.31 19.24 -14.30
C MET A 1 6.26 19.07 -15.39
N HIS A 2 6.50 18.19 -16.38
CA HIS A 2 5.57 17.96 -17.49
C HIS A 2 4.34 17.17 -17.02
N ARG A 3 3.19 17.84 -16.89
CA ARG A 3 1.93 17.25 -16.39
C ARG A 3 1.40 16.08 -17.25
N ARG A 4 1.85 15.97 -18.51
CA ARG A 4 1.47 14.87 -19.41
C ARG A 4 2.13 13.53 -19.08
N LEU A 5 3.30 13.54 -18.43
CA LEU A 5 4.11 12.34 -18.20
C LEU A 5 4.19 11.95 -16.72
N THR A 6 3.55 12.73 -15.84
CA THR A 6 3.58 12.42 -14.41
C THR A 6 2.69 11.20 -14.13
N PRO A 7 3.19 10.18 -13.41
CA PRO A 7 2.37 9.09 -12.94
C PRO A 7 1.44 9.53 -11.78
N TYR A 8 1.60 10.75 -11.26
CA TYR A 8 0.79 11.28 -10.17
C TYR A 8 -0.68 11.46 -10.59
N THR A 9 -1.59 10.83 -9.85
CA THR A 9 -3.04 10.97 -10.02
C THR A 9 -3.61 11.77 -8.83
N PRO A 10 -4.13 12.99 -9.04
CA PRO A 10 -4.47 13.93 -7.97
C PRO A 10 -5.79 13.63 -7.23
N ASN A 11 -6.18 12.36 -7.10
CA ASN A 11 -7.36 11.93 -6.34
C ASN A 11 -6.92 11.03 -5.18
N ALA A 12 -7.55 11.20 -4.01
CA ALA A 12 -7.26 10.39 -2.84
C ALA A 12 -7.45 8.90 -3.15
N GLY A 13 -6.39 8.11 -3.01
CA GLY A 13 -6.44 6.65 -3.25
C GLY A 13 -6.56 6.21 -4.71
N ALA A 14 -6.65 7.13 -5.67
CA ALA A 14 -6.72 6.75 -7.08
C ALA A 14 -5.42 6.06 -7.52
N LYS A 15 -5.57 4.83 -8.06
CA LYS A 15 -4.45 4.04 -8.52
C LYS A 15 -3.79 4.74 -9.72
N PRO A 16 -2.51 5.13 -9.62
CA PRO A 16 -1.78 5.70 -10.75
C PRO A 16 -1.56 4.62 -11.82
N PRO A 17 -1.27 5.01 -13.07
CA PRO A 17 -0.95 4.06 -14.14
C PRO A 17 0.29 3.21 -13.82
N ALA A 18 1.16 3.67 -12.94
CA ALA A 18 2.29 2.92 -12.40
C ALA A 18 2.56 3.31 -10.95
N LEU A 19 2.81 2.31 -10.09
CA LEU A 19 3.28 2.49 -8.72
C LEU A 19 4.81 2.35 -8.70
N VAL A 20 5.51 3.44 -9.01
CA VAL A 20 6.98 3.44 -9.17
C VAL A 20 7.67 3.62 -7.82
N GLY A 21 8.76 2.88 -7.60
CA GLY A 21 9.65 3.07 -6.44
C GLY A 21 9.06 2.56 -5.13
N ARG A 22 8.13 1.59 -5.20
CA ARG A 22 7.50 0.94 -4.05
C ARG A 22 7.76 -0.57 -3.98
N ASP A 23 8.70 -1.05 -4.80
CA ASP A 23 8.95 -2.48 -4.97
C ASP A 23 9.41 -3.12 -3.66
N GLU A 24 10.23 -2.41 -2.87
CA GLU A 24 10.72 -2.88 -1.57
C GLU A 24 9.59 -3.04 -0.55
N GLU A 25 8.67 -2.08 -0.45
CA GLU A 25 7.52 -2.20 0.46
C GLU A 25 6.55 -3.29 0.00
N LEU A 26 6.36 -3.44 -1.31
CA LEU A 26 5.50 -4.47 -1.89
C LEU A 26 6.05 -5.88 -1.70
N ASP A 27 7.37 -6.04 -1.81
CA ASP A 27 8.05 -7.31 -1.55
C ASP A 27 8.03 -7.67 -0.07
N SER A 28 8.34 -6.70 0.80
CA SER A 28 8.29 -6.87 2.26
C SER A 28 6.89 -7.29 2.74
N PHE A 29 5.84 -6.71 2.17
CA PHE A 29 4.47 -7.10 2.48
C PHE A 29 4.13 -8.51 1.97
N GLY A 30 4.65 -8.90 0.80
CA GLY A 30 4.54 -10.27 0.30
C GLY A 30 5.18 -11.29 1.25
N ILE A 31 6.41 -11.02 1.68
CA ILE A 31 7.15 -11.84 2.65
C ILE A 31 6.36 -11.98 3.96
N LEU A 32 5.79 -10.87 4.46
CA LEU A 32 4.95 -10.86 5.65
C LEU A 32 3.77 -11.84 5.51
N LEU A 33 3.01 -11.76 4.42
CA LEU A 33 1.85 -12.63 4.21
C LEU A 33 2.26 -14.12 4.08
N ASP A 34 3.35 -14.39 3.37
CA ASP A 34 3.83 -15.77 3.16
C ASP A 34 4.33 -16.40 4.44
N ARG A 35 5.00 -15.63 5.30
CA ARG A 35 5.44 -16.09 6.63
C ARG A 35 4.27 -16.33 7.58
N LEU A 36 3.31 -15.42 7.63
CA LEU A 36 2.12 -15.61 8.46
C LEU A 36 1.32 -16.86 8.03
N ARG A 37 1.19 -17.11 6.71
CA ARG A 37 0.60 -18.36 6.18
C ARG A 37 1.35 -19.62 6.64
N ALA A 38 2.68 -19.54 6.76
CA ALA A 38 3.52 -20.62 7.26
C ALA A 38 3.54 -20.75 8.79
N VAL A 39 2.63 -20.05 9.50
CA VAL A 39 2.56 -20.00 10.98
C VAL A 39 3.88 -19.49 11.59
N ARG A 40 4.55 -18.58 10.88
CA ARG A 40 5.76 -17.90 11.33
C ARG A 40 5.46 -16.43 11.61
N THR A 41 6.16 -15.87 12.58
CA THR A 41 6.09 -14.44 12.86
C THR A 41 6.87 -13.64 11.82
N GLU A 42 6.39 -12.43 11.55
CA GLU A 42 7.07 -11.39 10.78
C GLU A 42 6.67 -10.02 11.33
N GLN A 43 7.51 -9.01 11.14
CA GLN A 43 7.28 -7.68 11.71
C GLN A 43 6.14 -6.95 10.98
N SER A 44 5.19 -6.37 11.74
CA SER A 44 4.16 -5.49 11.18
C SER A 44 4.76 -4.26 10.51
N MET A 45 4.13 -3.80 9.44
CA MET A 45 4.59 -2.66 8.64
C MET A 45 3.84 -1.37 9.01
N ILE A 46 4.57 -0.25 9.11
CA ILE A 46 4.01 1.09 9.23
C ILE A 46 4.55 1.96 8.10
N ILE A 47 3.65 2.45 7.24
CA ILE A 47 4.03 3.30 6.11
C ILE A 47 3.93 4.77 6.53
N THR A 48 5.07 5.47 6.50
CA THR A 48 5.15 6.89 6.84
C THR A 48 5.63 7.72 5.65
N GLY A 49 5.51 9.05 5.76
CA GLY A 49 6.02 9.99 4.77
C GLY A 49 5.10 11.19 4.49
N PRO A 50 5.54 12.15 3.67
CA PRO A 50 4.81 13.39 3.40
C PRO A 50 3.41 13.19 2.80
N ARG A 51 2.55 14.20 2.86
CA ARG A 51 1.26 14.17 2.16
C ARG A 51 1.49 14.11 0.64
N GLY A 52 0.62 13.41 -0.07
CA GLY A 52 0.67 13.31 -1.54
C GLY A 52 1.66 12.28 -2.13
N VAL A 53 2.46 11.58 -1.32
CA VAL A 53 3.47 10.60 -1.80
C VAL A 53 2.90 9.20 -2.15
N GLY A 54 1.58 9.05 -2.17
CA GLY A 54 0.93 7.79 -2.57
C GLY A 54 0.77 6.74 -1.46
N LYS A 55 0.82 7.12 -0.17
CA LYS A 55 0.66 6.15 0.94
C LYS A 55 -0.66 5.37 0.88
N THR A 56 -1.79 6.05 0.65
CA THR A 56 -3.11 5.40 0.51
C THR A 56 -3.15 4.45 -0.69
N VAL A 57 -2.51 4.81 -1.80
CA VAL A 57 -2.39 3.94 -2.97
C VAL A 57 -1.60 2.68 -2.65
N LEU A 58 -0.50 2.81 -1.88
CA LEU A 58 0.28 1.66 -1.44
C LEU A 58 -0.54 0.73 -0.53
N LEU A 59 -1.32 1.28 0.39
CA LEU A 59 -2.22 0.49 1.24
C LEU A 59 -3.31 -0.23 0.43
N ASN A 60 -3.84 0.40 -0.63
CA ASN A 60 -4.78 -0.25 -1.55
C ASN A 60 -4.13 -1.42 -2.28
N GLU A 61 -2.88 -1.26 -2.73
CA GLU A 61 -2.14 -2.35 -3.38
C GLU A 61 -1.82 -3.49 -2.40
N PHE A 62 -1.54 -3.18 -1.13
CA PHE A 62 -1.43 -4.22 -0.08
C PHE A 62 -2.74 -4.97 0.11
N ARG A 63 -3.87 -4.25 0.15
CA ARG A 63 -5.20 -4.86 0.19
C ARG A 63 -5.42 -5.81 -0.99
N ASP A 64 -5.19 -5.35 -2.23
CA ASP A 64 -5.36 -6.15 -3.45
C ASP A 64 -4.53 -7.45 -3.35
N ARG A 65 -3.25 -7.34 -3.00
CA ARG A 65 -2.34 -8.50 -2.87
C ARG A 65 -2.72 -9.48 -1.77
N ALA A 66 -3.31 -8.99 -0.68
CA ALA A 66 -3.80 -9.82 0.41
C ALA A 66 -5.08 -10.57 -0.01
N VAL A 67 -6.00 -9.88 -0.67
CA VAL A 67 -7.23 -10.47 -1.22
C VAL A 67 -6.92 -11.54 -2.28
N ASP A 68 -5.98 -11.28 -3.19
CA ASP A 68 -5.50 -12.26 -4.17
C ASP A 68 -4.89 -13.51 -3.50
N ARG A 69 -4.45 -13.36 -2.25
CA ARG A 69 -3.94 -14.42 -1.38
C ARG A 69 -5.03 -14.96 -0.43
N ASN A 70 -6.30 -14.74 -0.70
CA ASN A 70 -7.43 -15.21 0.12
C ASN A 70 -7.37 -14.79 1.60
N TRP A 71 -6.71 -13.67 1.90
CA TRP A 71 -6.77 -13.06 3.22
C TRP A 71 -8.03 -12.19 3.33
N VAL A 72 -8.63 -12.19 4.53
CA VAL A 72 -9.66 -11.20 4.86
C VAL A 72 -8.97 -9.89 5.22
N VAL A 73 -9.38 -8.80 4.58
CA VAL A 73 -8.83 -7.46 4.82
C VAL A 73 -9.86 -6.61 5.56
N ILE A 74 -9.43 -5.96 6.63
CA ILE A 74 -10.22 -4.96 7.37
C ILE A 74 -9.55 -3.60 7.14
N GLU A 75 -10.29 -2.66 6.57
CA GLU A 75 -9.81 -1.30 6.28
C GLU A 75 -10.45 -0.32 7.25
N ILE A 76 -9.62 0.52 7.88
CA ILE A 76 -10.06 1.54 8.84
C ILE A 76 -9.39 2.86 8.48
N GLU A 77 -10.19 3.87 8.14
CA GLU A 77 -9.73 5.24 7.98
C GLU A 77 -9.94 6.00 9.29
N ILE A 78 -8.85 6.53 9.86
CA ILE A 78 -8.91 7.34 11.08
C ILE A 78 -8.89 8.81 10.68
N LEU A 79 -10.01 9.48 10.93
CA LEU A 79 -10.09 10.93 10.84
C LEU A 79 -9.68 11.52 12.19
N LYS A 80 -8.71 12.45 12.18
CA LYS A 80 -8.42 13.24 13.37
C LYS A 80 -9.66 14.09 13.66
N HIS A 81 -10.30 13.86 14.80
CA HIS A 81 -11.22 14.85 15.37
C HIS A 81 -10.35 15.96 15.99
N ASP A 82 -10.63 17.20 15.62
CA ASP A 82 -10.06 18.38 16.26
C ASP A 82 -10.60 18.55 17.69
#